data_AF-A0A926X6B7-F1
#
_entry.id   AF-A0A926X6B7-F1
#
_cell.length_a   1.000
_cell.length_b   1.000
_cell.length_c   1.000
_cell.angle_alpha   90.00
_cell.angle_beta   90.00
_cell.angle_gamma   90.00
#
_symmetry.space_group_name_H-M   'P 1'
#
loop_
_entity.id
_entity.type
_entity.pdbx_description
1 polymer ?
#
loop_
_entity_poly.entity_id
_entity_poly.type
_entity_poly.pdbx_seq_one_letter_code
_entity_poly.pdbx_strand_id
1 'polypeptide(L)'
;MIFIFEERLSESSFVETIWQTQSENAGSFISRAVSHWEIVVTKQDGKMTLTLRGPETQATLAPCPANAEFLGIQFKLAPLCLICLSVAW
;
A
#
# COMPACT_ATOMS: atom_id res chain seq x y z
N MET A 1 -14.87 8.96 6.31
CA MET A 1 -14.12 9.12 5.05
C MET A 1 -14.30 7.84 4.26
N ILE A 2 -14.82 7.91 3.04
CA ILE A 2 -15.09 6.73 2.21
C ILE A 2 -13.95 6.64 1.20
N PHE A 3 -13.15 5.59 1.29
CA PHE A 3 -12.19 5.25 0.24
C PHE A 3 -12.89 4.33 -0.75
N ILE A 4 -12.98 4.76 -2.01
CA ILE A 4 -13.41 3.87 -3.09
C ILE A 4 -12.14 3.21 -3.61
N PHE A 5 -12.05 1.90 -3.44
CA PHE A 5 -10.95 1.10 -3.97
C PHE A 5 -11.41 0.45 -5.27
N GLU A 6 -10.70 0.74 -6.36
CA GLU A 6 -10.79 -0.02 -7.60
C GLU A 6 -9.75 -1.13 -7.55
N GLU A 7 -10.20 -2.37 -7.33
CA GLU A 7 -9.34 -3.54 -7.18
C GLU A 7 -9.39 -4.44 -8.40
N ARG A 8 -8.24 -4.92 -8.84
CA ARG A 8 -8.09 -5.87 -9.95
C ARG A 8 -7.11 -6.98 -9.59
N LEU A 9 -7.57 -8.23 -9.67
CA LEU A 9 -6.69 -9.39 -9.57
C LEU A 9 -5.72 -9.46 -10.76
N SER A 10 -4.53 -9.97 -10.51
CA SER A 10 -3.48 -10.10 -11.51
C SER A 10 -3.22 -11.57 -11.88
N GLU A 11 -3.14 -11.83 -13.18
CA GLU A 11 -2.76 -13.13 -13.74
C GLU A 11 -1.25 -13.42 -13.61
N SER A 12 -0.47 -12.47 -13.11
CA SER A 12 0.97 -12.63 -12.89
C SER A 12 1.26 -13.67 -11.80
N SER A 13 2.34 -14.44 -11.97
CA SER A 13 2.83 -15.35 -10.93
C SER A 13 3.35 -14.63 -9.69
N PHE A 14 3.65 -13.32 -9.78
CA PHE A 14 4.24 -12.53 -8.69
C PHE A 14 3.29 -11.51 -8.07
N VAL A 15 2.32 -11.01 -8.82
CA VAL A 15 1.37 -9.99 -8.35
C VAL A 15 0.04 -10.66 -8.04
N GLU A 16 -0.54 -10.36 -6.88
CA GLU A 16 -1.85 -10.85 -6.46
C GLU A 16 -2.93 -9.88 -6.91
N THR A 17 -2.83 -8.64 -6.43
CA THR A 17 -3.86 -7.62 -6.60
C THR A 17 -3.20 -6.28 -6.92
N ILE A 18 -3.83 -5.53 -7.82
CA ILE A 18 -3.53 -4.12 -8.05
C ILE A 18 -4.75 -3.33 -7.63
N TRP A 19 -4.56 -2.33 -6.78
CA TRP A 19 -5.65 -1.49 -6.29
C TRP A 19 -5.32 -0.02 -6.51
N GLN A 20 -6.36 0.79 -6.74
CA GLN A 20 -6.26 2.23 -6.88
C GLN A 20 -7.27 2.90 -5.97
N THR A 21 -6.87 4.02 -5.37
CA THR A 21 -7.80 4.89 -4.66
C THR A 21 -7.36 6.35 -4.75
N GLN A 22 -8.31 7.25 -4.57
CA GLN A 22 -8.07 8.67 -4.47
C GLN A 22 -8.63 9.19 -3.15
N SER A 23 -7.93 10.13 -2.56
CA SER A 23 -8.34 10.76 -1.30
C SER A 23 -8.69 12.22 -1.55
N GLU A 24 -9.90 12.62 -1.19
CA GLU A 24 -10.30 14.05 -1.20
C GLU A 24 -10.02 14.71 0.16
N ASN A 25 -9.96 13.93 1.24
CA ASN A 25 -9.73 14.41 2.61
C ASN A 25 -8.54 13.67 3.24
N ALA A 26 -7.87 14.30 4.21
CA ALA A 26 -6.76 13.68 4.92
C ALA A 26 -7.30 12.67 5.96
N GLY A 27 -6.63 11.53 6.07
CA GLY A 27 -6.99 10.50 7.03
C GLY A 27 -5.92 9.43 7.20
N SER A 28 -6.28 8.34 7.86
CA SER A 28 -5.44 7.15 7.98
C SER A 28 -6.25 5.95 7.53
N PHE A 29 -5.64 5.04 6.78
CA PHE A 29 -6.24 3.73 6.53
C PHE A 29 -5.56 2.67 7.40
N ILE A 30 -6.35 1.69 7.83
CA ILE A 30 -5.82 0.51 8.52
C ILE A 30 -5.29 -0.41 7.44
N SER A 31 -3.97 -0.58 7.38
CA SER A 31 -3.34 -1.61 6.56
C SER A 31 -3.83 -2.97 7.04
N ARG A 32 -4.29 -3.80 6.10
CA ARG A 32 -4.75 -5.14 6.44
C ARG A 32 -3.52 -5.95 6.82
N ALA A 33 -3.50 -6.56 8.01
CA ALA A 33 -2.44 -7.48 8.38
C ALA A 33 -2.44 -8.63 7.36
N VAL A 34 -1.47 -8.61 6.45
CA VAL A 34 -1.31 -9.60 5.39
C VAL A 34 0.13 -10.06 5.41
N SER A 35 0.33 -11.36 5.24
CA SER A 35 1.66 -11.97 5.05
C SER A 35 2.29 -11.60 3.70
N HIS A 36 1.72 -10.62 3.00
CA HIS A 36 2.13 -10.12 1.69
C HIS A 36 2.83 -8.78 1.87
N TRP A 37 3.77 -8.49 0.98
CA TRP A 37 4.36 -7.16 0.87
C TRP A 37 3.68 -6.42 -0.29
N GLU A 38 3.66 -5.10 -0.20
CA GLU A 38 3.08 -4.25 -1.24
C GLU A 38 3.97 -3.05 -1.53
N ILE A 39 3.87 -2.57 -2.77
CA ILE A 39 4.42 -1.28 -3.17
C ILE A 39 3.23 -0.35 -3.36
N VAL A 40 3.26 0.79 -2.67
CA VAL A 40 2.28 1.86 -2.84
C VAL A 40 2.97 3.05 -3.46
N VAL A 41 2.50 3.42 -4.63
CA VAL A 41 2.86 4.66 -5.31
C VAL A 41 1.84 5.72 -4.92
N THR A 42 2.31 6.79 -4.30
CA THR A 42 1.50 7.94 -3.93
C THR A 42 1.88 9.13 -4.78
N LYS A 43 0.91 9.74 -5.45
CA LYS A 43 1.08 11.01 -6.15
C LYS A 43 0.29 12.08 -5.39
N GLN A 44 0.99 13.11 -4.95
CA GLN A 44 0.42 14.22 -4.19
C GLN A 44 1.17 15.51 -4.53
N ASP A 45 0.45 16.59 -4.81
CA ASP A 45 1.04 17.92 -5.08
C ASP A 45 2.15 17.89 -6.17
N GLY A 46 1.96 17.07 -7.20
CA GLY A 46 2.93 16.87 -8.28
C GLY A 46 4.18 16.06 -7.90
N LYS A 47 4.29 15.59 -6.65
CA LYS A 47 5.36 14.71 -6.17
C LYS A 47 4.89 13.26 -6.19
N MET A 48 5.80 12.37 -6.56
CA MET A 48 5.58 10.93 -6.57
C MET A 48 6.47 10.29 -5.50
N THR A 49 5.85 9.57 -4.58
CA THR A 49 6.53 8.85 -3.50
C THR A 49 6.24 7.37 -3.66
N LEU A 50 7.25 6.54 -3.43
CA LEU A 50 7.11 5.08 -3.45
C LEU A 50 7.35 4.56 -2.04
N THR A 51 6.36 3.87 -1.50
CA THR A 51 6.41 3.26 -0.17
C THR A 51 6.41 1.75 -0.34
N LEU A 52 7.42 1.08 0.19
CA LEU A 52 7.44 -0.37 0.31
C LEU A 52 6.90 -0.75 1.69
N ARG A 53 5.87 -1.59 1.72
CA ARG A 53 5.32 -2.17 2.95
C ARG A 53 5.60 -3.66 2.96
N GLY A 54 6.23 -4.12 4.03
CA GLY A 54 6.51 -5.54 4.22
C GLY A 54 5.28 -6.30 4.72
N PRO A 55 5.42 -7.62 4.91
CA PRO A 55 4.40 -8.39 5.61
C PRO A 55 4.20 -7.83 7.02
N GLU A 56 3.06 -7.20 7.25
CA GLU A 56 2.73 -6.61 8.52
C GLU A 56 2.10 -7.68 9.41
N THR A 57 2.77 -8.05 10.51
CA THR A 57 2.23 -9.01 11.50
C THR A 57 1.11 -8.43 12.35
N GLN A 58 0.87 -7.12 12.24
CA GLN A 58 -0.19 -6.37 12.90
C GLN A 58 -0.70 -5.30 11.94
N ALA A 59 -1.97 -4.92 12.05
CA ALA A 59 -2.53 -3.88 11.20
C ALA A 59 -1.89 -2.52 11.52
N THR A 60 -1.12 -1.95 10.58
CA THR A 60 -0.47 -0.64 10.78
C THR A 60 -1.31 0.47 10.17
N LEU A 61 -1.39 1.61 10.86
CA LEU A 61 -1.98 2.81 10.28
C LEU A 61 -1.08 3.35 9.17
N ALA A 62 -1.64 3.52 7.99
CA ALA A 62 -1.00 4.17 6.88
C ALA A 62 -1.49 5.62 6.77
N PRO A 63 -0.58 6.61 6.74
CA PRO A 63 -0.98 7.99 6.50
C PRO A 63 -1.58 8.10 5.10
N CYS A 64 -2.77 8.68 5.01
CA CYS A 64 -3.44 9.00 3.77
C CYS A 64 -3.57 10.53 3.67
N PRO A 65 -2.57 11.22 3.10
CA PRO A 65 -2.67 12.66 2.87
C PRO A 65 -3.90 13.02 2.02
N ALA A 66 -4.45 14.22 2.21
CA ALA A 66 -5.53 14.73 1.35
C ALA A 66 -5.03 14.97 -0.07
N ASN A 67 -5.93 14.90 -1.05
CA ASN A 67 -5.66 15.19 -2.47
C ASN A 67 -4.53 14.33 -3.04
N ALA A 68 -4.46 13.07 -2.60
CA ALA A 68 -3.47 12.11 -3.05
C ALA A 68 -4.13 10.97 -3.84
N GLU A 69 -3.48 10.60 -4.94
CA GLU A 69 -3.76 9.41 -5.72
C GLU A 69 -2.84 8.28 -5.23
N PHE A 70 -3.38 7.08 -5.07
CA PHE A 70 -2.65 5.91 -4.63
C PHE A 70 -2.83 4.77 -5.62
N LEU A 71 -1.73 4.13 -5.98
CA LEU A 71 -1.69 2.87 -6.72
C LEU A 71 -0.91 1.86 -5.88
N GLY A 72 -1.60 0.85 -5.39
CA GLY A 72 -0.99 -0.27 -4.67
C GLY A 72 -0.84 -1.50 -5.54
N ILE A 73 0.30 -2.17 -5.40
CA ILE A 73 0.59 -3.46 -6.02
C ILE A 73 0.91 -4.43 -4.90
N GLN A 74 0.00 -5.36 -4.65
CA GLN A 74 0.17 -6.43 -3.68
C GLN A 74 0.82 -7.64 -4.37
N PHE A 75 1.89 -8.15 -3.77
CA PHE A 75 2.63 -9.29 -4.31
C PHE A 75 2.20 -10.59 -3.64
N LYS A 76 2.20 -11.68 -4.42
CA LYS A 76 2.05 -13.04 -3.91
C LYS A 76 3.24 -13.36 -2.99
N LEU A 77 2.97 -14.06 -1.89
CA LEU A 77 3.89 -14.35 -0.80
C LEU A 77 5.34 -14.65 -1.26
N ALA A 78 6.31 -13.87 -0.78
CA ALA A 78 7.74 -14.15 -0.89
C ALA A 78 8.31 -14.42 0.52
N PRO A 79 9.35 -15.26 0.69
CA PRO A 79 9.95 -15.54 1.99
C PRO A 79 10.45 -14.25 2.65
N LEU A 80 10.21 -14.14 3.96
CA LEU A 80 10.51 -13.02 4.87
C LEU A 80 11.43 -11.93 4.29
N CYS A 81 10.87 -10.76 3.99
CA CYS A 81 11.67 -9.60 3.59
C CYS A 81 12.37 -9.01 4.84
N LEU A 82 13.68 -9.23 4.95
CA LEU A 82 14.58 -8.67 5.98
C LEU A 82 14.60 -7.13 6.04
N ILE A 83 13.96 -6.44 5.10
CA ILE A 83 13.97 -4.96 4.97
C ILE A 83 13.07 -4.27 6.01
N CYS A 84 12.12 -4.98 6.63
CA CYS A 84 11.28 -4.39 7.69
C CYS A 84 12.05 -3.98 8.96
N LEU A 85 13.29 -4.44 9.16
CA LEU A 85 14.10 -4.02 10.32
C LEU A 85 14.75 -2.64 10.18
N SER A 86 14.73 -2.00 8.99
CA SER A 86 15.49 -0.76 8.76
C SER A 86 14.68 0.53 8.61
N VAL A 87 13.35 0.49 8.62
CA VAL A 87 12.50 1.68 8.37
C VAL A 87 11.60 2.05 9.56
N ALA A 88 12.00 1.65 10.76
CA ALA A 88 11.42 2.13 12.02
C ALA A 88 12.34 3.18 12.65
N TRP A 89 12.51 4.34 11.99
CA TRP A 89 13.05 5.58 12.58
C TRP A 89 12.38 6.78 11.92
#